data_AF-A0A5P2H7D7-F1
#
_entry.id   AF-A0A5P2H7D7-F1
#
_cell.length_a   1.000
_cell.length_b   1.000
_cell.length_c   1.000
_cell.angle_alpha   90.00
_cell.angle_beta   90.00
_cell.angle_gamma   90.00
#
_symmetry.space_group_name_H-M   'P 1'
#
loop_
_entity.id
_entity.type
_entity.pdbx_description
1 polymer ?
#
loop_
_entity_poly.entity_id
_entity_poly.type
_entity_poly.pdbx_seq_one_letter_code
_entity_poly.pdbx_strand_id
1 'polypeptide(L)'
;MALPVSAARAGLRILQDDFSFVICHGVRYAIFDSVRGARVFECRIDGRLPIVAFIDDQGRRGPWVTIPKLFTIEECVSMTPQP
;
A
#
# COMPACT_ATOMS: atom_id res chain seq x y z
N MET A 1 -33.22 -3.64 5.39
CA MET A 1 -31.96 -2.91 5.60
C MET A 1 -30.94 -3.46 4.62
N ALA A 2 -30.56 -2.68 3.61
CA ALA A 2 -29.49 -3.08 2.69
C ALA A 2 -28.16 -2.78 3.39
N LEU A 3 -27.34 -3.80 3.63
CA LEU A 3 -25.94 -3.62 4.02
C LEU A 3 -25.25 -2.83 2.89
N PRO A 4 -24.36 -1.86 3.20
CA PRO A 4 -23.61 -1.20 2.14
C PRO A 4 -22.82 -2.28 1.41
N VAL A 5 -23.14 -2.49 0.13
CA VAL A 5 -22.30 -3.23 -0.80
C VAL A 5 -20.91 -2.64 -0.65
N SER A 6 -19.96 -3.45 -0.19
CA SER A 6 -18.54 -3.07 -0.07
C SER A 6 -18.16 -2.41 -1.39
N ALA A 7 -18.08 -1.08 -1.40
CA ALA A 7 -17.84 -0.33 -2.62
C ALA A 7 -16.50 -0.81 -3.12
N ALA A 8 -16.46 -1.36 -4.34
CA ALA A 8 -15.23 -1.78 -4.98
C ALA A 8 -14.25 -0.59 -4.89
N ARG A 9 -13.24 -0.68 -4.01
CA ARG A 9 -12.25 0.36 -3.87
C ARG A 9 -11.41 0.36 -5.14
N ALA A 10 -11.25 1.52 -5.76
CA ALA A 10 -10.42 1.66 -6.94
C ALA A 10 -9.01 1.14 -6.62
N GLY A 11 -8.66 0.01 -7.23
CA GLY A 11 -7.39 -0.68 -7.03
C GLY A 11 -6.53 -0.59 -8.27
N LEU A 12 -5.21 -0.50 -8.08
CA LEU A 12 -4.23 -0.57 -9.14
C LEU A 12 -3.38 -1.83 -8.95
N ARG A 13 -3.29 -2.65 -10.00
CA ARG A 13 -2.34 -3.76 -10.03
C ARG A 13 -0.96 -3.22 -10.41
N ILE A 14 0.01 -3.48 -9.56
CA ILE A 14 1.42 -3.17 -9.78
C ILE A 14 2.14 -4.47 -10.11
N LEU A 15 2.99 -4.43 -11.13
CA LEU A 15 3.92 -5.50 -11.47
C LEU A 15 5.33 -5.04 -11.12
N GLN A 16 6.04 -5.85 -10.34
CA GLN A 16 7.42 -5.63 -9.96
C GLN A 16 8.20 -6.92 -10.18
N ASP A 17 9.07 -6.92 -11.20
CA ASP A 17 9.75 -8.12 -11.68
C ASP A 17 8.69 -9.22 -11.96
N ASP A 18 8.76 -10.36 -11.29
CA ASP A 18 7.81 -11.48 -11.45
C ASP A 18 6.65 -11.44 -10.44
N PHE A 19 6.58 -10.43 -9.58
CA PHE A 19 5.57 -10.32 -8.54
C PHE A 19 4.51 -9.27 -8.88
N SER A 20 3.23 -9.63 -8.79
CA SER A 20 2.13 -8.68 -8.97
C SER A 20 1.28 -8.58 -7.71
N PHE A 21 0.94 -7.35 -7.34
CA PHE A 21 0.09 -7.07 -6.18
C PHE A 21 -0.88 -5.94 -6.50
N VAL A 22 -1.93 -5.81 -5.69
CA VAL A 22 -2.95 -4.78 -5.85
C VAL A 22 -2.95 -3.88 -4.64
N ILE A 23 -2.88 -2.57 -4.88
CA ILE A 23 -3.09 -1.55 -3.85
C ILE A 23 -4.33 -0.73 -4.16
N CYS A 24 -5.06 -0.34 -3.12
CA CYS A 24 -6.32 0.37 -3.23
C CYS A 24 -6.17 1.84 -2.82
N HIS A 25 -6.87 2.72 -3.52
CA HIS A 25 -6.89 4.15 -3.20
C HIS A 25 -7.44 4.38 -1.79
N GLY A 26 -6.73 5.18 -0.99
CA GLY A 26 -7.13 5.57 0.36
C GLY A 26 -7.02 4.45 1.40
N VAL A 27 -6.30 3.37 1.08
CA VAL A 27 -6.08 2.24 2.00
C VAL A 27 -4.71 2.35 2.63
N ARG A 28 -4.65 2.01 3.92
CA ARG A 28 -3.40 1.81 4.66
C ARG A 28 -3.02 0.34 4.65
N TYR A 29 -1.74 0.08 4.52
CA TYR A 29 -1.19 -1.28 4.49
C TYR A 29 -0.08 -1.41 5.51
N ALA A 30 -0.05 -2.55 6.19
CA ALA A 30 1.12 -3.00 6.93
C ALA A 30 1.96 -3.91 6.02
N ILE A 31 3.28 -3.74 6.08
CA ILE A 31 4.29 -4.57 5.41
C ILE A 31 5.38 -4.92 6.42
N PHE A 32 6.10 -5.99 6.14
CA PHE A 32 7.21 -6.45 6.95
C PHE A 32 8.36 -6.94 6.07
N ASP A 33 9.58 -6.65 6.50
CA ASP A 33 10.84 -7.11 5.92
C ASP A 33 11.80 -7.46 7.06
N SER A 34 12.58 -8.52 6.88
CA SER A 34 13.51 -8.99 7.92
C SER A 34 14.61 -7.99 8.29
N VAL A 35 14.98 -7.08 7.37
CA VAL A 35 16.02 -6.06 7.58
C VAL A 35 15.42 -4.75 8.10
N ARG A 36 14.27 -4.33 7.57
CA ARG A 36 13.65 -3.03 7.88
C ARG A 36 12.56 -3.08 8.95
N GLY A 37 12.11 -4.28 9.33
CA GLY A 37 11.04 -4.49 10.29
C GLY A 37 9.65 -4.14 9.73
N ALA A 38 8.68 -3.97 10.64
CA ALA A 38 7.31 -3.65 10.29
C ALA A 38 7.17 -2.16 9.92
N ARG A 39 6.47 -1.89 8.82
CA ARG A 39 6.20 -0.52 8.33
C ARG A 39 4.74 -0.40 7.91
N VAL A 40 4.22 0.82 8.00
CA VAL A 40 2.86 1.14 7.54
C VAL A 40 2.94 2.22 6.48
N PHE A 41 2.12 2.10 5.43
CA PHE A 41 2.00 3.15 4.43
C PHE A 41 0.53 3.38 4.03
N GLU A 42 0.24 4.60 3.59
CA GLU A 42 -1.02 4.97 2.94
C GLU A 42 -0.81 5.04 1.43
N CYS A 43 -1.76 4.51 0.66
CA CYS A 43 -1.76 4.57 -0.79
C CYS A 43 -2.77 5.61 -1.30
N ARG A 44 -2.34 6.43 -2.26
CA ARG A 44 -3.23 7.20 -3.13
C ARG A 44 -2.94 6.85 -4.59
N ILE A 45 -4.00 6.80 -5.38
CA ILE A 45 -3.92 6.64 -6.83
C ILE A 45 -4.31 7.98 -7.44
N ASP A 46 -3.37 8.64 -8.12
CA ASP A 46 -3.59 9.87 -8.88
C ASP A 46 -3.57 9.52 -10.38
N GLY A 47 -4.75 9.48 -11.01
CA GLY A 47 -4.92 8.93 -12.35
C GLY A 47 -4.53 7.45 -12.42
N ARG A 48 -3.38 7.15 -13.03
CA ARG A 48 -2.79 5.78 -13.11
C ARG A 48 -1.50 5.64 -12.30
N LEU A 49 -1.11 6.68 -11.57
CA LEU A 49 0.13 6.71 -10.82
C LEU A 49 -0.17 6.37 -9.34
N PRO A 50 0.36 5.25 -8.83
CA PRO A 50 0.31 4.98 -7.40
C PRO A 50 1.37 5.84 -6.70
N ILE A 51 0.94 6.62 -5.71
CA ILE A 51 1.82 7.30 -4.77
C ILE A 51 1.56 6.75 -3.37
N VAL A 52 2.62 6.60 -2.58
CA VAL A 52 2.49 6.13 -1.21
C VAL A 52 3.20 7.05 -0.25
N ALA A 53 2.77 7.04 1.01
CA ALA A 53 3.45 7.73 2.08
C ALA A 53 3.55 6.82 3.29
N PHE A 54 4.77 6.65 3.80
CA PHE A 54 5.00 5.88 5.02
C PHE A 54 4.50 6.65 6.24
N ILE A 55 3.98 5.92 7.22
CA ILE A 55 3.48 6.44 8.48
C ILE A 55 4.46 5.99 9.56
N ASP A 56 4.95 6.94 10.35
CA ASP A 56 5.84 6.65 11.48
C ASP A 56 5.08 6.08 12.68
N ASP A 57 5.82 5.72 13.72
CA ASP A 57 5.29 5.18 14.99
C ASP A 57 4.36 6.16 15.73
N GLN A 58 4.51 7.46 15.49
CA GLN A 58 3.63 8.51 16.03
C GLN A 58 2.39 8.76 15.16
N GLY A 59 2.20 7.98 14.09
CA GLY A 59 1.08 8.14 13.17
C GLY A 59 1.25 9.31 12.20
N ARG A 60 2.44 9.92 12.12
CA ARG A 60 2.72 11.04 11.21
C ARG A 60 3.07 10.49 9.83
N ARG A 61 2.42 11.08 8.82
CA ARG A 61 2.65 10.72 7.43
C ARG A 61 3.87 11.46 6.89
N GLY A 62 4.80 10.70 6.32
CA GLY A 62 5.93 11.22 5.56
C GLY A 62 5.53 11.81 4.20
N PRO A 63 6.50 12.17 3.35
CA PRO A 63 6.23 12.67 2.01
C PRO A 63 5.57 11.61 1.12
N TRP A 64 4.74 12.06 0.19
CA TRP A 64 4.25 11.21 -0.90
C TRP A 64 5.36 10.92 -1.88
N VAL A 65 5.61 9.65 -2.15
CA VAL A 65 6.65 9.19 -3.06
C VAL A 65 6.08 8.22 -4.09
N THR A 66 6.67 8.27 -5.28
CA THR A 66 6.56 7.24 -6.31
C THR A 66 7.98 6.83 -6.66
N ILE A 67 8.32 5.55 -6.45
CA ILE A 67 9.65 5.02 -6.77
C ILE A 67 9.45 3.62 -7.36
N PRO A 68 10.08 3.28 -8.48
CA PRO A 68 10.15 1.89 -8.94
C PRO A 68 10.73 1.00 -7.85
N LYS A 69 10.20 -0.22 -7.71
CA LYS A 69 10.69 -1.20 -6.72
C LYS A 69 10.68 -0.70 -5.27
N LEU A 70 9.66 0.08 -4.91
CA LEU A 70 9.56 0.68 -3.58
C LEU A 70 9.51 -0.37 -2.45
N PHE A 71 8.91 -1.52 -2.72
CA PHE A 71 8.74 -2.61 -1.77
C PHE A 71 9.68 -3.75 -2.13
N THR A 72 10.25 -4.41 -1.13
CA THR A 72 10.94 -5.70 -1.35
C THR A 72 9.91 -6.80 -1.64
N ILE A 73 10.36 -7.96 -2.14
CA ILE A 73 9.44 -9.11 -2.35
C ILE A 73 8.82 -9.54 -1.00
N GLU A 74 9.58 -9.54 0.09
CA GLU A 74 9.09 -9.83 1.45
C GLU A 74 7.95 -8.89 1.85
N GLU A 75 8.11 -7.60 1.55
CA GLU A 75 7.10 -6.58 1.85
C GLU A 75 5.84 -6.73 1.00
N CYS A 76 6.01 -7.10 -0.27
CA CYS A 76 4.88 -7.36 -1.16
C CYS A 76 4.07 -8.59 -0.71
N VAL A 77 4.73 -9.64 -0.23
CA VAL A 77 4.07 -10.87 0.25
C VAL A 77 3.41 -10.67 1.62
N SER A 78 4.01 -9.87 2.50
CA SER A 78 3.46 -9.56 3.83
C SER A 78 2.40 -8.47 3.84
N MET A 79 2.13 -7.85 2.68
CA MET A 79 1.24 -6.70 2.56
C MET A 79 -0.19 -7.04 2.98
N THR A 80 -0.67 -6.38 4.02
CA THR A 80 -2.03 -6.57 4.55
C THR A 80 -2.74 -5.24 4.76
N PRO A 81 -3.99 -5.07 4.29
CA PRO A 81 -4.74 -3.85 4.52
C PRO A 81 -5.05 -3.70 6.02
N GLN A 82 -4.87 -2.48 6.53
CA GLN A 82 -5.25 -2.10 7.89
C GLN A 82 -6.70 -1.56 7.88
N PRO A 83 -7.47 -1.79 8.97
CA PRO A 83 -8.83 -1.27 9.11
C PRO A 83 -8.88 0.27 9.18
#